data_AF-A0A7L4REG6-F1
#
_entry.id   AF-A0A7L4REG6-F1
#
_cell.length_a   1.000
_cell.length_b   1.000
_cell.length_c   1.000
_cell.angle_alpha   90.00
_cell.angle_beta   90.00
_cell.angle_gamma   90.00
#
_symmetry.space_group_name_H-M   'P 1'
#
loop_
_entity.id
_entity.type
_entity.pdbx_description
1 polymer ?
#
loop_
_entity_poly.entity_id
_entity_poly.type
_entity_poly.pdbx_seq_one_letter_code
_entity_poly.pdbx_strand_id
1 'polypeptide(L)'
;MAEEEDLALKEAYLEGRLLGLNELIGILKDAMDEEGANQTAIFKSLVLHISSEMDSILTELKVAHGASHPVIKEAVAATKAMAKEAAKIPEDQPAEEVTPVVKKNVEIADDLMKNLMALREKTGG
;
A
#
# COMPACT_ATOMS: atom_id res chain seq x y z
N MET A 1 19.90 -24.61 -3.86
CA MET A 1 20.07 -24.25 -5.28
C MET A 1 18.74 -23.89 -5.93
N ALA A 2 17.88 -24.82 -6.37
CA ALA A 2 16.61 -24.44 -7.02
C ALA A 2 15.63 -23.67 -6.10
N GLU A 3 15.54 -24.05 -4.82
CA GLU A 3 14.63 -23.39 -3.85
C GLU A 3 15.11 -21.99 -3.44
N GLU A 4 16.42 -21.74 -3.41
CA GLU A 4 16.99 -20.42 -3.08
C GLU A 4 16.85 -19.45 -4.26
N GLU A 5 17.00 -19.94 -5.49
CA GLU A 5 16.82 -19.16 -6.71
C GLU A 5 15.34 -18.79 -6.92
N ASP A 6 14.41 -19.68 -6.56
CA ASP A 6 12.96 -19.44 -6.60
C ASP A 6 12.53 -18.39 -5.54
N LEU A 7 13.15 -18.40 -4.35
CA LEU A 7 12.96 -17.37 -3.34
C LEU A 7 13.48 -16.00 -3.79
N ALA A 8 14.68 -15.95 -4.37
CA ALA A 8 15.25 -14.69 -4.87
C ALA A 8 14.43 -14.06 -6.00
N LEU A 9 13.93 -14.88 -6.95
CA LEU A 9 13.04 -14.43 -8.01
C LEU A 9 11.72 -13.90 -7.45
N LYS A 10 11.16 -14.58 -6.45
CA LYS A 10 9.93 -14.14 -5.78
C LYS A 10 10.12 -12.83 -5.03
N GLU A 11 11.26 -12.65 -4.36
CA GLU A 11 11.59 -11.39 -3.69
C GLU A 11 11.77 -10.21 -4.67
N ALA A 12 12.39 -10.45 -5.83
CA ALA A 12 12.51 -9.44 -6.89
C ALA A 12 11.15 -9.08 -7.51
N TYR A 13 10.27 -10.06 -7.69
CA TYR A 13 8.89 -9.83 -8.15
C TYR A 13 8.10 -8.96 -7.16
N LEU A 14 8.16 -9.29 -5.86
CA LEU A 14 7.50 -8.52 -4.82
C LEU A 14 8.04 -7.09 -4.73
N GLU A 15 9.35 -6.90 -4.92
CA GLU A 15 9.95 -5.57 -5.03
C GLU A 15 9.40 -4.77 -6.20
N GLY A 16 9.30 -5.36 -7.39
CA GLY A 16 8.73 -4.65 -8.55
C GLY A 16 7.30 -4.17 -8.29
N ARG A 17 6.49 -5.00 -7.61
CA ARG A 17 5.12 -4.63 -7.21
C ARG A 17 5.10 -3.51 -6.16
N LEU A 18 5.99 -3.60 -5.18
CA LEU A 18 6.17 -2.57 -4.15
C LEU A 18 6.55 -1.23 -4.78
N LEU A 19 7.51 -1.21 -5.73
CA LEU A 19 7.90 -0.01 -6.45
C LEU A 19 6.74 0.59 -7.26
N GLY A 20 5.99 -0.23 -7.98
CA GLY A 20 4.80 0.22 -8.72
C GLY A 20 3.71 0.81 -7.81
N LEU A 21 3.50 0.23 -6.63
CA LEU A 21 2.58 0.81 -5.63
C LEU A 21 3.08 2.15 -5.11
N ASN A 22 4.39 2.28 -4.88
CA ASN A 22 4.98 3.54 -4.44
C ASN A 22 4.77 4.66 -5.48
N GLU A 23 4.93 4.35 -6.76
CA GLU A 23 4.62 5.30 -7.86
C GLU A 23 3.15 5.69 -7.87
N LEU A 24 2.23 4.73 -7.69
CA LEU A 24 0.79 5.01 -7.63
C LEU A 24 0.41 5.91 -6.44
N ILE A 25 1.03 5.68 -5.29
CA ILE A 25 0.89 6.53 -4.09
C ILE A 25 1.36 7.95 -4.41
N GLY A 26 2.50 8.11 -5.09
CA GLY A 26 3.02 9.39 -5.55
C GLY A 26 2.03 10.14 -6.46
N ILE A 27 1.53 9.46 -7.49
CA ILE A 27 0.51 10.02 -8.41
C ILE A 27 -0.74 10.47 -7.64
N LEU A 28 -1.18 9.69 -6.66
CA LEU A 28 -2.34 10.05 -5.85
C LEU A 28 -2.05 11.27 -4.96
N LYS A 29 -0.84 11.40 -4.39
CA LYS A 29 -0.43 12.61 -3.65
C LYS A 29 -0.49 13.85 -4.55
N ASP A 30 0.14 13.77 -5.72
CA ASP A 30 0.18 14.87 -6.68
C ASP A 30 -1.23 15.28 -7.13
N ALA A 31 -2.09 14.30 -7.45
CA ALA A 31 -3.47 14.54 -7.86
C ALA A 31 -4.36 15.17 -6.77
N MET A 32 -4.02 14.98 -5.49
CA MET A 32 -4.74 15.62 -4.38
C MET A 32 -4.25 17.04 -4.07
N ASP A 33 -3.06 17.41 -4.56
CA ASP A 33 -2.47 18.73 -4.38
C ASP A 33 -2.77 19.66 -5.58
N GLU A 34 -3.18 19.11 -6.73
CA GLU A 34 -3.74 19.89 -7.84
C GLU A 34 -5.13 20.47 -7.48
N GLU A 35 -5.24 21.80 -7.43
CA GLU A 35 -6.49 22.52 -7.14
C GLU A 35 -7.62 22.11 -8.11
N GLY A 36 -8.72 21.57 -7.57
CA GLY A 36 -9.96 21.31 -8.32
C GLY A 36 -10.33 19.84 -8.55
N ALA A 37 -9.65 18.89 -7.91
CA ALA A 37 -9.99 17.47 -8.05
C ALA A 37 -11.34 17.12 -7.36
N ASN A 38 -12.46 17.31 -8.06
CA ASN A 38 -13.79 16.79 -7.71
C ASN A 38 -13.90 15.27 -7.94
N GLN A 39 -12.93 14.50 -7.45
CA GLN A 39 -12.70 13.13 -7.88
C GLN A 39 -12.83 12.12 -6.74
N THR A 40 -13.80 12.30 -5.84
CA THR A 40 -14.10 11.38 -4.71
C THR A 40 -14.12 9.91 -5.13
N ALA A 41 -14.81 9.57 -6.22
CA ALA A 41 -14.89 8.21 -6.73
C ALA A 41 -13.51 7.65 -7.14
N ILE A 42 -12.67 8.48 -7.75
CA ILE A 42 -11.31 8.08 -8.18
C ILE A 42 -10.41 7.91 -6.95
N PHE A 43 -10.44 8.86 -6.01
CA PHE A 43 -9.65 8.75 -4.77
C PHE A 43 -10.02 7.51 -3.97
N LYS A 44 -11.33 7.25 -3.80
CA LYS A 44 -11.82 6.03 -3.16
C LYS A 44 -11.33 4.78 -3.90
N SER A 45 -11.48 4.74 -5.23
CA SER A 45 -11.07 3.61 -6.05
C SER A 45 -9.56 3.34 -5.93
N LEU A 46 -8.74 4.39 -5.95
CA LEU A 46 -7.29 4.28 -5.83
C LEU A 46 -6.86 3.80 -4.44
N VAL A 47 -7.43 4.34 -3.36
CA VAL A 47 -7.11 3.85 -2.00
C VAL A 47 -7.51 2.38 -1.83
N LEU A 48 -8.68 1.99 -2.36
CA LEU A 48 -9.10 0.59 -2.34
C LEU A 48 -8.14 -0.30 -3.14
N HIS A 49 -7.73 0.13 -4.32
CA HIS A 49 -6.77 -0.60 -5.15
C HIS A 49 -5.41 -0.76 -4.44
N ILE A 50 -4.84 0.33 -3.90
CA ILE A 50 -3.60 0.31 -3.12
C ILE A 50 -3.73 -0.68 -1.96
N SER A 51 -4.83 -0.63 -1.20
CA SER A 51 -5.02 -1.52 -0.06
C SER A 51 -5.14 -2.99 -0.46
N SER A 52 -5.79 -3.28 -1.61
CA SER A 52 -5.93 -4.65 -2.12
C SER A 52 -4.59 -5.23 -2.58
N GLU A 53 -3.81 -4.44 -3.32
CA GLU A 53 -2.48 -4.85 -3.76
C GLU A 53 -1.52 -5.05 -2.58
N MET A 54 -1.58 -4.16 -1.58
CA MET A 54 -0.79 -4.28 -0.35
C MET A 54 -1.14 -5.58 0.41
N ASP A 55 -2.43 -5.93 0.55
CA ASP A 55 -2.83 -7.17 1.23
C ASP A 55 -2.36 -8.43 0.48
N SER A 56 -2.35 -8.38 -0.86
CA SER A 56 -1.80 -9.43 -1.71
C SER A 56 -0.30 -9.60 -1.47
N ILE A 57 0.49 -8.52 -1.53
CA ILE A 57 1.93 -8.55 -1.26
C ILE A 57 2.22 -9.06 0.15
N LEU A 58 1.48 -8.59 1.15
CA LEU A 58 1.63 -9.04 2.53
C LEU A 58 1.30 -10.52 2.70
N THR A 59 0.37 -11.06 1.91
CA THR A 59 0.07 -12.50 1.91
C THR A 59 1.27 -13.32 1.42
N GLU A 60 1.98 -12.84 0.42
CA GLU A 60 3.19 -13.48 -0.07
C GLU A 60 4.38 -13.30 0.90
N LEU A 61 4.55 -12.10 1.49
CA LEU A 61 5.60 -11.83 2.48
C LEU A 61 5.42 -12.65 3.77
N LYS A 62 4.19 -12.97 4.17
CA LYS A 62 3.90 -13.87 5.30
C LYS A 62 4.48 -15.26 5.07
N VAL A 63 4.51 -15.73 3.83
CA VAL A 63 5.07 -17.04 3.47
C VAL A 63 6.59 -17.01 3.60
N ALA A 64 7.24 -15.91 3.18
CA ALA A 64 8.70 -15.77 3.20
C ALA A 64 9.26 -15.45 4.60
N HIS A 65 8.67 -14.50 5.32
CA HIS A 65 9.23 -13.96 6.58
C HIS A 65 8.41 -14.33 7.83
N GLY A 66 7.30 -15.03 7.66
CA GLY A 66 6.41 -15.45 8.73
C GLY A 66 5.38 -14.39 9.13
N ALA A 67 4.13 -14.83 9.33
CA ALA A 67 3.01 -13.95 9.68
C ALA A 67 3.15 -13.24 11.04
N SER A 68 4.09 -13.68 11.88
CA SER A 68 4.34 -13.13 13.20
C SER A 68 5.25 -11.90 13.18
N HIS A 69 5.89 -11.61 12.04
CA HIS A 69 6.86 -10.53 11.91
C HIS A 69 6.21 -9.17 12.25
N PRO A 70 6.82 -8.33 13.13
CA PRO A 70 6.23 -7.06 13.57
C PRO A 70 5.81 -6.15 12.41
N VAL A 71 6.69 -5.95 11.43
CA VAL A 71 6.42 -5.14 10.23
C VAL A 71 5.22 -5.68 9.43
N ILE A 72 5.10 -7.01 9.30
CA ILE A 72 3.98 -7.63 8.56
C ILE A 72 2.67 -7.45 9.34
N LYS A 73 2.69 -7.60 10.67
CA LYS A 73 1.51 -7.40 11.51
C LYS A 73 1.00 -5.95 11.44
N GLU A 74 1.91 -4.99 11.56
CA GLU A 74 1.60 -3.57 11.45
C GLU A 74 1.05 -3.23 10.07
N ALA A 75 1.70 -3.71 9.01
CA ALA A 75 1.26 -3.50 7.64
C ALA A 75 -0.12 -4.11 7.34
N VAL A 76 -0.41 -5.31 7.86
CA VAL A 76 -1.75 -5.92 7.74
C VAL A 76 -2.81 -5.09 8.46
N ALA A 77 -2.52 -4.61 9.67
CA ALA A 77 -3.47 -3.81 10.44
C ALA A 77 -3.77 -2.48 9.73
N ALA A 78 -2.74 -1.80 9.26
CA ALA A 78 -2.85 -0.52 8.56
C ALA A 78 -3.56 -0.66 7.20
N THR A 79 -3.23 -1.69 6.41
CA THR A 79 -3.90 -1.99 5.14
C THR A 79 -5.40 -2.22 5.32
N LYS A 80 -5.79 -2.99 6.36
CA LYS A 80 -7.20 -3.21 6.68
C LYS A 80 -7.91 -1.94 7.15
N ALA A 81 -7.22 -1.08 7.90
CA ALA A 81 -7.78 0.19 8.34
C ALA A 81 -8.05 1.12 7.14
N MET A 82 -7.10 1.23 6.20
CA MET A 82 -7.28 2.01 4.96
C MET A 82 -8.46 1.51 4.14
N ALA A 83 -8.54 0.21 3.89
CA ALA A 83 -9.66 -0.39 3.14
C ALA A 83 -11.01 -0.09 3.80
N LYS A 84 -11.07 -0.19 5.14
CA LYS A 84 -12.27 0.09 5.92
C LYS A 84 -12.65 1.57 5.92
N GLU A 85 -11.67 2.48 6.00
CA GLU A 85 -11.90 3.92 5.93
C GLU A 85 -12.39 4.31 4.53
N ALA A 86 -11.76 3.81 3.46
CA ALA A 86 -12.15 4.07 2.08
C ALA A 86 -13.53 3.51 1.72
N ALA A 87 -13.87 2.31 2.19
CA ALA A 87 -15.18 1.71 1.94
C ALA A 87 -16.35 2.50 2.55
N LYS A 88 -16.09 3.33 3.57
CA LYS A 88 -17.10 4.18 4.21
C LYS A 88 -17.35 5.48 3.47
N ILE A 89 -16.50 5.87 2.52
CA ILE A 89 -16.65 7.10 1.75
C ILE A 89 -17.81 6.92 0.77
N PRO A 90 -18.91 7.69 0.91
CA PRO A 90 -19.98 7.76 -0.08
C PRO A 90 -19.44 8.29 -1.41
N GLU A 91 -19.97 7.80 -2.53
CA GLU A 91 -19.50 8.22 -3.87
C GLU A 91 -19.85 9.67 -4.19
N ASP A 92 -20.91 10.18 -3.56
CA ASP A 92 -21.46 11.53 -3.69
C ASP A 92 -20.89 12.52 -2.66
N GLN A 93 -19.99 12.08 -1.78
CA GLN A 93 -19.40 12.97 -0.79
C GLN A 93 -18.49 14.03 -1.47
N PRO A 94 -18.57 15.31 -1.09
CA PRO A 94 -17.72 16.36 -1.67
C PRO A 94 -16.23 16.03 -1.52
N ALA A 95 -15.45 16.24 -2.59
CA ALA A 95 -14.03 15.90 -2.59
C ALA A 95 -13.23 16.62 -1.49
N GLU A 96 -13.63 17.84 -1.14
CA GLU A 96 -13.04 18.64 -0.05
C GLU A 96 -13.15 17.94 1.32
N GLU A 97 -14.24 17.20 1.57
CA GLU A 97 -14.44 16.44 2.81
C GLU A 97 -13.71 15.09 2.79
N VAL A 98 -13.48 14.55 1.59
CA VAL A 98 -12.85 13.24 1.36
C VAL A 98 -11.34 13.35 1.35
N THR A 99 -10.80 14.45 0.82
CA THR A 99 -9.36 14.69 0.62
C THR A 99 -8.55 14.48 1.91
N PRO A 100 -8.95 14.95 3.10
CA PRO A 100 -8.20 14.68 4.34
C PRO A 100 -8.09 13.20 4.69
N VAL A 101 -9.16 12.43 4.47
CA VAL A 101 -9.18 10.97 4.74
C VAL A 101 -8.26 10.24 3.75
N VAL A 102 -8.31 10.64 2.48
CA VAL A 102 -7.47 10.06 1.43
C VAL A 102 -6.00 10.40 1.68
N LYS A 103 -5.67 11.66 1.99
CA LYS A 103 -4.30 12.08 2.34
C LYS A 103 -3.73 11.25 3.48
N LYS A 104 -4.48 11.06 4.56
CA LYS A 104 -4.08 10.20 5.68
C LYS A 104 -3.82 8.75 5.24
N ASN A 105 -4.70 8.16 4.42
CA ASN A 105 -4.52 6.79 3.93
C ASN A 105 -3.28 6.66 3.04
N VAL A 106 -2.98 7.68 2.25
CA VAL A 106 -1.82 7.75 1.36
C VAL A 106 -0.52 7.91 2.13
N GLU A 107 -0.50 8.70 3.21
CA GLU A 107 0.62 8.79 4.14
C GLU A 107 0.90 7.47 4.83
N ILE A 108 -0.15 6.79 5.32
CA ILE A 108 -0.03 5.45 5.89
C ILE A 108 0.57 4.48 4.86
N ALA A 109 0.06 4.49 3.63
CA ALA A 109 0.57 3.63 2.57
C ALA A 109 2.06 3.88 2.30
N ASP A 110 2.47 5.14 2.19
CA ASP A 110 3.85 5.57 1.98
C ASP A 110 4.80 5.10 3.10
N ASP A 111 4.38 5.20 4.36
CA ASP A 111 5.18 4.75 5.49
C ASP A 111 5.26 3.22 5.58
N LEU A 112 4.18 2.51 5.23
CA LEU A 112 4.21 1.06 5.09
C LEU A 112 5.19 0.64 3.99
N MET A 113 5.18 1.33 2.85
CA MET A 113 6.08 1.06 1.74
C MET A 113 7.55 1.16 2.18
N LYS A 114 7.92 2.24 2.88
CA LYS A 114 9.29 2.40 3.42
C LYS A 114 9.67 1.26 4.37
N ASN A 115 8.75 0.87 5.26
CA ASN A 115 8.99 -0.20 6.22
C ASN A 115 9.12 -1.58 5.56
N LEU A 116 8.32 -1.86 4.53
CA LEU A 116 8.37 -3.12 3.77
C LEU A 116 9.62 -3.21 2.89
N MET A 117 10.05 -2.10 2.28
CA MET A 117 11.31 -2.04 1.55
C MET A 117 12.52 -2.23 2.48
N ALA A 118 12.50 -1.59 3.67
CA ALA A 118 13.56 -1.74 4.68
C ALA A 118 13.62 -3.15 5.31
N LEU A 119 12.48 -3.86 5.36
CA LEU A 119 12.44 -5.24 5.83
C LEU A 119 13.35 -6.15 4.99
N ARG A 120 13.47 -5.88 3.69
CA ARG A 120 14.38 -6.62 2.80
C ARG A 120 15.84 -6.24 2.97
N GLU A 121 16.16 -4.96 3.18
CA GLU A 121 17.57 -4.54 3.36
C GLU A 121 18.24 -5.27 4.54
N LYS A 122 17.45 -5.68 5.54
CA LYS A 122 17.93 -6.45 6.68
C LYS A 122 18.06 -7.96 6.45
N THR A 123 17.45 -8.50 5.40
CA THR A 123 17.59 -9.93 5.02
C THR A 123 18.63 -10.16 3.92
N GLY A 124 19.09 -9.09 3.24
CA GLY A 124 20.13 -9.14 2.21
C GLY A 124 21.56 -8.82 2.69
N GLY A 125 21.84 -8.90 3.99
CA GLY A 125 23.15 -8.61 4.60
C GLY A 125 23.77 -9.81 5.30
#